data_AF-A0A7X4Z576-F1
#
_entry.id   AF-A0A7X4Z576-F1
#
_cell.length_a   1.000
_cell.length_b   1.000
_cell.length_c   1.000
_cell.angle_alpha   90.00
_cell.angle_beta   90.00
_cell.angle_gamma   90.00
#
_symmetry.space_group_name_H-M   'P 1'
#
loop_
_entity.id
_entity.type
_entity.pdbx_description
1 polymer ?
#
loop_
_entity_poly.entity_id
_entity_poly.type
_entity_poly.pdbx_seq_one_letter_code
_entity_poly.pdbx_strand_id
1 'polypeptide(L)'
;MKSDIQLGNMDMAVYLNEIRRLEDCTVLIAVRDVHGFCITEDIIDGLKSLGFDQADILRDQEYHSFIGIWTSGKVVYQNVGGDEMISHGQYLNNHYLYLKSATWSSGNVAEVYIDHIAYAVNNRGFNIVTMDNVQDTFIDSVVYDTHAEDIPLYRLTDGDKTFIQSTRR
;
A
#
# COMPACT_ATOMS: atom_id res chain seq x y z
N MET A 1 -10.74 -17.61 5.44
CA MET A 1 -10.40 -17.51 6.88
C MET A 1 -9.42 -16.35 6.97
N LYS A 2 -9.88 -15.19 7.46
CA LYS A 2 -9.06 -13.96 7.55
C LYS A 2 -8.04 -14.21 8.64
N SER A 3 -6.73 -14.16 8.35
CA SER A 3 -5.75 -14.20 9.43
C SER A 3 -5.72 -12.82 10.09
N ASP A 4 -5.61 -12.81 11.42
CA ASP A 4 -5.61 -11.63 12.30
C ASP A 4 -4.18 -11.11 12.57
N ILE A 5 -3.22 -11.38 11.68
CA ILE A 5 -1.82 -10.98 11.89
C ILE A 5 -1.67 -9.51 11.51
N GLN A 6 -2.20 -8.62 12.37
CA GLN A 6 -1.97 -7.19 12.25
C GLN A 6 -0.48 -6.90 12.47
N LEU A 7 0.14 -6.19 11.53
CA LEU A 7 1.53 -5.73 11.66
C LEU A 7 1.56 -4.48 12.56
N GLY A 8 1.16 -4.64 13.81
CA GLY A 8 1.18 -3.63 14.88
C GLY A 8 0.55 -2.27 14.54
N ASN A 9 0.72 -1.29 15.43
CA ASN A 9 0.28 0.09 15.21
C ASN A 9 1.51 1.00 15.27
N MET A 10 2.07 1.32 14.12
CA MET A 10 3.35 2.02 13.99
C MET A 10 3.29 3.06 12.86
N ASP A 11 4.34 3.85 12.71
CA ASP A 11 4.53 4.74 11.58
C ASP A 11 4.81 3.96 10.29
N MET A 12 4.54 4.59 9.15
CA MET A 12 4.66 3.93 7.84
C MET A 12 6.09 3.43 7.56
N ALA A 13 7.13 4.18 7.95
CA ALA A 13 8.51 3.78 7.68
C ALA A 13 8.91 2.53 8.49
N VAL A 14 8.51 2.44 9.76
CA VAL A 14 8.69 1.22 10.56
C VAL A 14 7.84 0.07 10.01
N TYR A 15 6.62 0.34 9.55
CA TYR A 15 5.75 -0.68 8.94
C TYR A 15 6.38 -1.30 7.69
N LEU A 16 6.95 -0.50 6.79
CA LEU A 16 7.67 -0.98 5.61
C LEU A 16 8.91 -1.83 5.99
N ASN A 17 9.59 -1.47 7.09
CA ASN A 17 10.69 -2.27 7.62
C ASN A 17 10.23 -3.61 8.19
N GLU A 18 9.07 -3.68 8.83
CA GLU A 18 8.49 -4.94 9.31
C GLU A 18 8.06 -5.83 8.14
N ILE A 19 7.47 -5.27 7.08
CA ILE A 19 7.19 -6.01 5.83
C ILE A 19 8.45 -6.69 5.30
N ARG A 20 9.58 -5.99 5.28
CA ARG A 20 10.85 -6.52 4.76
C ARG A 20 11.36 -7.73 5.57
N ARG A 21 10.95 -7.85 6.83
CA ARG A 21 11.34 -8.96 7.73
C ARG A 21 10.42 -10.16 7.60
N LEU A 22 9.25 -10.01 7.00
CA LEU A 22 8.35 -11.11 6.74
C LEU A 22 8.98 -12.06 5.71
N GLU A 23 8.96 -13.34 6.04
CA GLU A 23 9.36 -14.40 5.12
C GLU A 23 8.19 -14.71 4.19
N ASP A 24 8.49 -14.84 2.89
CA ASP A 24 7.56 -15.31 1.87
C ASP A 24 6.14 -14.72 1.92
N CYS A 25 6.05 -13.39 1.94
CA CYS A 25 4.79 -12.67 1.85
C CYS A 25 4.68 -11.88 0.53
N THR A 26 3.46 -11.54 0.15
CA THR A 26 3.15 -10.62 -0.95
C THR A 26 2.57 -9.33 -0.39
N VAL A 27 3.08 -8.19 -0.86
CA VAL A 27 2.64 -6.85 -0.50
C VAL A 27 2.17 -6.12 -1.75
N LEU A 28 0.97 -5.56 -1.66
CA LEU A 28 0.26 -4.87 -2.73
C LEU A 28 0.03 -3.42 -2.29
N ILE A 29 0.53 -2.46 -3.05
CA ILE A 29 0.44 -1.04 -2.73
C ILE A 29 -0.32 -0.33 -3.84
N ALA A 30 -1.32 0.46 -3.46
CA ALA A 30 -2.04 1.36 -4.36
C ALA A 30 -2.24 2.73 -3.68
N VAL A 31 -1.87 3.82 -4.36
CA VAL A 31 -2.13 5.17 -3.88
C VAL A 31 -3.52 5.64 -4.31
N ARG A 32 -4.24 6.30 -3.41
CA ARG A 32 -5.49 7.02 -3.73
C ARG A 32 -5.28 8.50 -3.48
N ASP A 33 -5.84 9.31 -4.37
CA ASP A 33 -5.84 10.79 -4.32
C ASP A 33 -4.44 11.36 -4.54
N VAL A 34 -3.56 11.25 -3.54
CA VAL A 34 -2.19 11.72 -3.63
C VAL A 34 -1.33 10.95 -2.63
N HIS A 35 -0.07 10.70 -2.99
CA HIS A 35 0.93 10.13 -2.08
C HIS A 35 1.24 11.09 -0.91
N GLY A 36 0.83 12.36 -1.01
CA GLY A 36 0.75 13.32 0.09
C GLY A 36 1.94 14.27 0.23
N PHE A 37 1.66 15.52 0.63
CA PHE A 37 2.68 16.54 0.89
C PHE A 37 3.53 16.27 2.14
N CYS A 38 3.12 15.30 2.98
CA CYS A 38 3.81 14.96 4.22
C CYS A 38 4.64 13.67 4.11
N ILE A 39 4.92 13.19 2.90
CA ILE A 39 5.86 12.10 2.67
C ILE A 39 7.25 12.49 3.18
N THR A 40 7.86 11.64 4.00
CA THR A 40 9.17 11.89 4.62
C THR A 40 10.27 11.10 3.90
N GLU A 41 11.52 11.50 4.11
CA GLU A 41 12.68 10.75 3.58
C GLU A 41 12.70 9.31 4.10
N ASP A 42 12.34 9.08 5.37
CA ASP A 42 12.25 7.73 5.95
C ASP A 42 11.22 6.84 5.24
N ILE A 43 10.09 7.40 4.77
CA ILE A 43 9.08 6.65 4.01
C ILE A 43 9.63 6.27 2.63
N ILE A 44 10.26 7.23 1.94
CA ILE A 44 10.89 6.99 0.63
C ILE A 44 12.00 5.95 0.74
N ASP A 45 12.87 6.08 1.73
CA ASP A 45 13.94 5.12 2.00
C ASP A 45 13.37 3.74 2.37
N GLY A 46 12.27 3.69 3.11
CA GLY A 46 11.51 2.47 3.37
C GLY A 46 11.06 1.78 2.08
N LEU A 47 10.42 2.51 1.16
CA LEU A 47 9.99 1.98 -0.14
C LEU A 47 11.19 1.51 -0.99
N LYS A 48 12.28 2.30 -1.04
CA LYS A 48 13.50 1.94 -1.75
C LYS A 48 14.19 0.72 -1.15
N SER A 49 14.12 0.54 0.17
CA SER A 49 14.67 -0.64 0.86
C SER A 49 13.93 -1.94 0.50
N LEU A 50 12.67 -1.85 0.08
CA LEU A 50 11.91 -2.96 -0.49
C LEU A 50 12.26 -3.21 -1.97
N GLY A 51 12.87 -2.22 -2.64
CA GLY A 51 13.30 -2.29 -4.04
C GLY A 51 12.48 -1.43 -5.01
N PHE A 52 11.59 -0.55 -4.53
CA PHE A 52 10.83 0.37 -5.38
C PHE A 52 11.72 1.54 -5.81
N ASP A 53 12.49 1.35 -6.89
CA ASP A 53 13.56 2.26 -7.32
C ASP A 53 13.09 3.63 -7.82
N GLN A 54 11.85 3.72 -8.32
CA GLN A 54 11.22 4.98 -8.74
C GLN A 54 10.48 5.73 -7.61
N ALA A 55 10.63 5.32 -6.35
CA ALA A 55 9.91 5.96 -5.23
C ALA A 55 10.24 7.45 -5.05
N ASP A 56 11.44 7.90 -5.46
CA ASP A 56 11.83 9.31 -5.37
C ASP A 56 10.89 10.26 -6.14
N ILE A 57 10.23 9.79 -7.21
CA ILE A 57 9.23 10.57 -7.98
C ILE A 57 8.05 10.96 -7.09
N LEU A 58 7.72 10.15 -6.07
CA LEU A 58 6.65 10.46 -5.11
C LEU A 58 7.05 11.59 -4.14
N ARG A 59 8.19 12.26 -4.32
CA ARG A 59 8.54 13.49 -3.60
C ARG A 59 8.17 14.74 -4.38
N ASP A 60 7.93 14.59 -5.69
CA ASP A 60 7.48 15.68 -6.52
C ASP A 60 6.14 16.16 -5.96
N GLN A 61 6.00 17.47 -5.75
CA GLN A 61 4.75 18.06 -5.23
C GLN A 61 3.64 18.08 -6.30
N GLU A 62 3.56 17.00 -7.06
CA GLU A 62 2.65 16.73 -8.15
C GLU A 62 1.79 15.51 -7.84
N TYR A 63 0.69 15.34 -8.57
CA TYR A 63 -0.16 14.17 -8.40
C TYR A 63 0.47 12.97 -9.12
N HIS A 64 0.72 11.90 -8.36
CA HIS A 64 1.16 10.63 -8.89
C HIS A 64 0.25 9.51 -8.42
N SER A 65 -0.27 8.75 -9.37
CA SER A 65 -0.77 7.41 -9.09
C SER A 65 0.40 6.44 -8.94
N PHE A 66 0.23 5.43 -8.10
CA PHE A 66 1.29 4.47 -7.78
C PHE A 66 0.71 3.09 -7.54
N ILE A 67 1.28 2.10 -8.23
CA ILE A 67 1.05 0.69 -8.00
C ILE A 67 2.41 0.02 -7.74
N GLY A 68 2.50 -0.70 -6.62
CA GLY A 68 3.65 -1.51 -6.26
C GLY A 68 3.24 -2.94 -5.90
N ILE A 69 3.98 -3.92 -6.40
CA ILE A 69 3.85 -5.32 -6.00
C ILE A 69 5.22 -5.84 -5.61
N TRP A 70 5.32 -6.25 -4.36
CA TRP A 70 6.50 -6.88 -3.78
C TRP A 70 6.13 -8.29 -3.33
N THR A 71 6.98 -9.27 -3.57
CA THR A 71 6.80 -10.64 -3.07
C THR A 71 8.14 -11.24 -2.70
N SER A 72 8.20 -11.88 -1.54
CA SER A 72 9.32 -12.74 -1.13
C SER A 72 10.69 -12.08 -1.34
N GLY A 73 10.84 -10.82 -0.92
CA GLY A 73 12.11 -10.08 -0.99
C GLY A 73 12.35 -9.29 -2.28
N LYS A 74 11.44 -9.30 -3.26
CA LYS A 74 11.64 -8.63 -4.55
C LYS A 74 10.42 -7.84 -5.01
N VAL A 75 10.67 -6.69 -5.63
CA VAL A 75 9.65 -5.99 -6.44
C VAL A 75 9.44 -6.78 -7.73
N VAL A 76 8.19 -7.15 -8.00
CA VAL A 76 7.79 -7.83 -9.26
C VAL A 76 7.00 -6.92 -10.19
N TYR A 77 6.49 -5.80 -9.66
CA TYR A 77 5.87 -4.77 -10.47
C TYR A 77 5.94 -3.41 -9.76
N GLN A 78 6.22 -2.37 -10.54
CA GLN A 78 6.14 -0.98 -10.11
C GLN A 78 5.64 -0.15 -11.29
N ASN A 79 4.67 0.72 -11.03
CA ASN A 79 4.22 1.71 -11.98
C ASN A 79 3.92 3.02 -11.24
N VAL A 80 4.53 4.10 -11.72
CA VAL A 80 4.31 5.47 -11.25
C VAL A 80 3.66 6.22 -12.40
N GLY A 81 2.38 6.57 -12.25
CA GLY A 81 1.66 7.40 -13.22
C GLY A 81 1.73 8.87 -12.84
N GLY A 82 1.26 9.74 -13.73
CA GLY A 82 1.03 11.15 -13.42
C GLY A 82 -0.31 11.39 -12.71
N ASP A 83 -0.95 12.51 -13.04
CA ASP A 83 -2.33 12.81 -12.64
C ASP A 83 -3.35 11.98 -13.45
N GLU A 84 -3.30 10.66 -13.28
CA GLU A 84 -4.08 9.71 -14.06
C GLU A 84 -4.46 8.48 -13.25
N MET A 85 -5.42 7.72 -13.76
CA MET A 85 -5.76 6.40 -13.24
C MET A 85 -4.91 5.34 -13.95
N ILE A 86 -4.16 4.56 -13.18
CA ILE A 86 -3.45 3.36 -13.64
C ILE A 86 -4.08 2.11 -13.04
N SER A 87 -3.97 1.00 -13.76
CA SER A 87 -4.38 -0.32 -13.25
C SER A 87 -3.43 -1.40 -13.74
N HIS A 88 -3.34 -2.47 -12.96
CA HIS A 88 -2.51 -3.63 -13.29
C HIS A 88 -3.19 -4.92 -12.83
N GLY A 89 -3.10 -5.96 -13.65
CA GLY A 89 -3.62 -7.27 -13.33
C GLY A 89 -2.61 -8.35 -13.67
N GLN A 90 -2.36 -9.29 -12.75
CA GLN A 90 -1.42 -10.39 -12.98
C GLN A 90 -1.73 -11.61 -12.12
N TYR A 91 -1.31 -12.77 -12.58
CA TYR A 91 -1.27 -13.97 -11.74
C TYR A 91 0.03 -14.01 -10.92
N LEU A 92 -0.10 -14.27 -9.63
CA LEU A 92 1.03 -14.48 -8.72
C LEU A 92 0.62 -15.49 -7.64
N ASN A 93 1.47 -16.50 -7.40
CA ASN A 93 1.24 -17.53 -6.37
C ASN A 93 -0.16 -18.19 -6.45
N ASN A 94 -0.64 -18.48 -7.67
CA ASN A 94 -1.98 -19.02 -7.96
C ASN A 94 -3.18 -18.08 -7.73
N HIS A 95 -2.95 -16.84 -7.31
CA HIS A 95 -4.00 -15.83 -7.20
C HIS A 95 -3.99 -14.90 -8.40
N TYR A 96 -5.17 -14.44 -8.80
CA TYR A 96 -5.29 -13.28 -9.68
C TYR A 96 -5.32 -12.00 -8.84
N LEU A 97 -4.30 -11.18 -9.04
CA LEU A 97 -4.17 -9.87 -8.41
C LEU A 97 -4.67 -8.81 -9.39
N TYR A 98 -5.48 -7.87 -8.90
CA TYR A 98 -5.86 -6.67 -9.65
C TYR A 98 -5.77 -5.45 -8.76
N LEU A 99 -5.00 -4.45 -9.21
CA LEU A 99 -4.79 -3.20 -8.50
C LEU A 99 -5.19 -2.03 -9.38
N LYS A 100 -5.74 -0.99 -8.76
CA LYS A 100 -6.05 0.29 -9.39
C LYS A 100 -5.63 1.42 -8.46
N SER A 101 -5.00 2.44 -9.03
CA SER A 101 -4.61 3.67 -8.35
C SER A 101 -5.07 4.84 -9.17
N ALA A 102 -5.75 5.81 -8.54
CA ALA A 102 -6.17 7.04 -9.18
C ALA A 102 -5.99 8.23 -8.25
N THR A 103 -5.53 9.32 -8.83
CA THR A 103 -5.39 10.63 -8.18
C THR A 103 -6.77 11.29 -7.99
N TRP A 104 -6.82 12.43 -7.30
CA TRP A 104 -8.09 13.10 -6.96
C TRP A 104 -8.99 13.37 -8.18
N SER A 105 -8.40 13.93 -9.24
CA SER A 105 -9.12 14.37 -10.44
C SER A 105 -9.47 13.21 -11.39
N SER A 106 -8.75 12.10 -11.30
CA SER A 106 -8.79 10.99 -12.27
C SER A 106 -9.61 9.78 -11.82
N GLY A 107 -10.23 9.84 -10.65
CA GLY A 107 -11.14 8.81 -10.14
C GLY A 107 -11.13 8.65 -8.62
N ASN A 108 -10.07 9.14 -7.95
CA ASN A 108 -9.93 9.15 -6.50
C ASN A 108 -10.22 7.77 -5.86
N VAL A 109 -9.47 6.75 -6.27
CA VAL A 109 -9.70 5.37 -5.84
C VAL A 109 -8.38 4.63 -5.65
N ALA A 110 -8.34 3.76 -4.64
CA ALA A 110 -7.36 2.68 -4.54
C ALA A 110 -8.11 1.36 -4.40
N GLU A 111 -7.90 0.46 -5.35
CA GLU A 111 -8.47 -0.88 -5.33
C GLU A 111 -7.35 -1.91 -5.28
N VAL A 112 -7.53 -2.91 -4.44
CA VAL A 112 -6.68 -4.11 -4.38
C VAL A 112 -7.61 -5.30 -4.27
N TYR A 113 -7.62 -6.12 -5.31
CA TYR A 113 -8.39 -7.35 -5.40
C TYR A 113 -7.45 -8.54 -5.47
N ILE A 114 -7.80 -9.59 -4.72
CA ILE A 114 -7.17 -10.90 -4.77
C ILE A 114 -8.31 -11.90 -4.99
N ASP A 115 -8.30 -12.61 -6.11
CA ASP A 115 -9.36 -13.54 -6.53
C ASP A 115 -10.77 -12.92 -6.42
N HIS A 116 -10.91 -11.69 -6.91
CA HIS A 116 -12.16 -10.91 -6.92
C HIS A 116 -12.65 -10.42 -5.55
N ILE A 117 -11.91 -10.68 -4.47
CA ILE A 117 -12.23 -10.15 -3.13
C ILE A 117 -11.45 -8.85 -2.92
N ALA A 118 -12.15 -7.79 -2.50
CA ALA A 118 -11.55 -6.49 -2.22
C ALA A 118 -10.86 -6.48 -0.84
N TYR A 119 -9.61 -6.04 -0.80
CA TYR A 119 -8.82 -5.96 0.43
C TYR A 119 -8.32 -4.55 0.76
N ALA A 120 -8.38 -3.58 -0.15
CA ALA A 120 -7.96 -2.21 0.16
C ALA A 120 -8.92 -1.53 1.15
N VAL A 121 -8.37 -0.75 2.10
CA VAL A 121 -9.17 0.20 2.90
C VAL A 121 -9.84 1.24 1.99
N ASN A 122 -9.20 1.55 0.85
CA ASN A 122 -9.62 2.53 -0.13
C ASN A 122 -9.86 3.90 0.54
N ASN A 123 -8.82 4.45 1.18
CA ASN A 123 -8.79 5.83 1.68
C ASN A 123 -7.62 6.60 1.06
N ARG A 124 -7.61 7.93 1.19
CA ARG A 124 -6.50 8.77 0.71
C ARG A 124 -5.16 8.31 1.27
N GLY A 125 -4.12 8.36 0.42
CA GLY A 125 -2.75 7.97 0.76
C GLY A 125 -2.38 6.56 0.29
N PHE A 126 -1.43 5.93 0.98
CA PHE A 126 -0.87 4.63 0.61
C PHE A 126 -1.71 3.50 1.18
N ASN A 127 -2.46 2.80 0.34
CA ASN A 127 -3.18 1.59 0.72
C ASN A 127 -2.25 0.40 0.53
N ILE A 128 -2.01 -0.36 1.59
CA ILE A 128 -1.05 -1.46 1.63
C ILE A 128 -1.77 -2.72 2.12
N VAL A 129 -1.76 -3.77 1.30
CA VAL A 129 -2.33 -5.09 1.62
C VAL A 129 -1.20 -6.10 1.66
N THR A 130 -1.15 -6.92 2.71
CA THR A 130 -0.10 -7.93 2.95
C THR A 130 -0.73 -9.32 3.09
N MET A 131 -0.14 -10.31 2.45
CA MET A 131 -0.60 -11.71 2.42
C MET A 131 0.57 -12.66 2.69
N ASP A 132 0.33 -13.71 3.46
CA ASP A 132 1.24 -14.83 3.64
C ASP A 132 1.14 -15.78 2.43
N ASN A 133 2.24 -16.02 1.71
CA ASN A 133 2.22 -16.91 0.54
C ASN A 133 2.26 -18.40 0.92
N VAL A 134 2.74 -18.74 2.12
CA VAL A 134 2.91 -20.12 2.60
C VAL A 134 1.58 -20.66 3.11
N GLN A 135 0.90 -19.86 3.92
CA GLN A 135 -0.39 -20.20 4.51
C GLN A 135 -1.56 -19.86 3.59
N ASP A 136 -1.32 -19.05 2.55
CA ASP A 136 -2.35 -18.46 1.69
C ASP A 136 -3.41 -17.74 2.53
N THR A 137 -2.93 -16.82 3.38
CA THR A 137 -3.80 -16.06 4.28
C THR A 137 -3.50 -14.58 4.29
N PHE A 138 -4.55 -13.80 4.49
CA PHE A 138 -4.48 -12.35 4.65
C PHE A 138 -3.79 -11.97 5.95
N ILE A 139 -2.77 -11.13 5.91
CA ILE A 139 -2.04 -10.63 7.08
C ILE A 139 -2.64 -9.30 7.55
N ASP A 140 -2.54 -8.25 6.72
CA ASP A 140 -2.96 -6.89 7.11
C ASP A 140 -3.41 -6.06 5.90
N SER A 141 -4.27 -5.07 6.15
CA SER A 141 -4.69 -4.05 5.18
C SER A 141 -4.82 -2.71 5.88
N VAL A 142 -3.90 -1.82 5.52
CA VAL A 142 -3.79 -0.51 6.13
C VAL A 142 -3.78 0.58 5.07
N VAL A 143 -4.07 1.80 5.52
CA VAL A 143 -3.81 3.00 4.75
C VAL A 143 -3.20 4.05 5.65
N TYR A 144 -2.10 4.62 5.17
CA TYR A 144 -1.46 5.79 5.77
C TYR A 144 -1.84 7.02 4.95
N ASP A 145 -2.61 7.93 5.54
CA ASP A 145 -2.98 9.20 4.91
C ASP A 145 -1.82 10.20 5.05
N THR A 146 -0.82 10.01 4.20
CA THR A 146 0.40 10.84 4.09
C THR A 146 0.15 12.23 3.51
N HIS A 147 -1.11 12.58 3.16
CA HIS A 147 -1.47 13.96 2.84
C HIS A 147 -1.76 14.78 4.11
N ALA A 148 -2.26 14.16 5.17
CA ALA A 148 -2.49 14.83 6.44
C ALA A 148 -1.20 14.92 7.28
N GLU A 149 -1.00 16.04 7.97
CA GLU A 149 0.23 16.33 8.73
C GLU A 149 0.51 15.29 9.83
N ASP A 150 -0.53 14.74 10.45
CA ASP A 150 -0.45 13.78 11.54
C ASP A 150 -0.41 12.31 11.06
N ILE A 151 -0.40 12.09 9.74
CA ILE A 151 -0.39 10.78 9.06
C ILE A 151 -1.32 9.77 9.74
N PRO A 152 -2.65 9.95 9.64
CA PRO A 152 -3.64 9.01 10.14
C PRO A 152 -3.45 7.61 9.56
N LEU A 153 -3.42 6.62 10.44
CA LEU A 153 -3.47 5.20 10.11
C LEU A 153 -4.91 4.69 10.25
N TYR A 154 -5.42 4.12 9.15
CA TYR A 154 -6.64 3.33 9.17
C TYR A 154 -6.32 1.88 8.79
N ARG A 155 -7.13 0.94 9.27
CA ARG A 155 -7.01 -0.48 8.99
C ARG A 155 -8.36 -1.05 8.59
N LEU A 156 -8.36 -2.05 7.70
CA LEU A 156 -9.54 -2.84 7.40
C LEU A 156 -9.71 -3.91 8.49
N THR A 157 -10.67 -3.74 9.39
CA THR A 157 -10.97 -4.69 10.47
C THR A 157 -12.35 -5.27 10.21
N ASP A 158 -12.46 -6.60 10.10
CA ASP A 158 -13.71 -7.30 9.78
C ASP A 158 -14.43 -6.88 8.48
N GLY A 159 -13.75 -6.12 7.61
CA GLY A 159 -14.32 -5.56 6.37
C GLY A 159 -14.74 -4.10 6.49
N ASP A 160 -14.61 -3.50 7.68
CA ASP A 160 -14.87 -2.09 7.94
C ASP A 160 -13.57 -1.30 8.08
N LYS A 161 -13.60 -0.05 7.63
CA LYS A 161 -12.51 0.90 7.86
C LYS A 161 -12.52 1.37 9.32
N THR A 162 -11.44 1.12 10.03
CA THR A 162 -11.25 1.54 11.43
C THR A 162 -10.12 2.55 11.52
N PHE A 163 -10.35 3.70 12.14
CA PHE A 163 -9.27 4.61 12.53
C PHE A 163 -8.48 3.99 13.69
N ILE A 164 -7.16 3.95 13.57
CA ILE A 164 -6.28 3.35 14.57
C ILE A 164 -5.62 4.43 15.42
N GLN A 165 -4.83 5.30 14.79
CA GLN A 165 -4.11 6.40 15.43
C GLN A 165 -3.55 7.37 14.39
N SER A 166 -3.15 8.55 14.83
CA SER A 166 -2.24 9.42 14.07
C SER A 166 -0.80 9.01 14.37
N THR A 167 0.01 8.82 13.34
CA THR A 167 1.35 8.21 13.46
C THR A 167 2.47 9.24 13.47
N ARG A 168 2.17 10.49 13.11
CA ARG A 168 3.07 11.64 13.23
C ARG A 168 2.51 12.61 14.28
N ARG A 169 3.38 13.06 15.18
CA ARG A 169 3.07 14.03 16.25
C ARG A 169 3.78 15.35 16.00
#